data_AF-A0A2K3QC60-F1
#
_entry.id   AF-A0A2K3QC60-F1
#
_cell.length_a   1.000
_cell.length_b   1.000
_cell.length_c   1.000
_cell.angle_alpha   90.00
_cell.angle_beta   90.00
_cell.angle_gamma   90.00
#
_symmetry.space_group_name_H-M   'P 1'
#
loop_
_entity.id
_entity.type
_entity.pdbx_description
1 polymer ?
#
loop_
_entity_poly.entity_id
_entity_poly.type
_entity_poly.pdbx_seq_one_letter_code
_entity_poly.pdbx_strand_id
1 'polypeptide(L)'
;MDNQNQPSSSYSSPSAPPGNSISRQSLAARDIVDDIWTSLNLPRGALSSLSLPGHDQPAVPSSFKIGLLAQSSIAVSALAAALLSTTRPGRDPDGAAASSPRVRVPLEHAVIEFKSERLYALAGGPHPPPVSRALGGLHAAADGFVRVHDAFPNHVAGTLRLLGLPRDATREDVAARISTWKGVELETAATEGGDVAIYALRSYEQWDALPQAAALDDAPISLAQISPTPVPRAMPMPGNARKCLSGLRVVEMSRVIAAPVAGRTLAAHGADVLWVTSANLPSLPSLDRDLARGKRSIQLDIHSPDDKRRLLELLKTCDVFIQGFRPGSLAAYGLSPPDLARANPGIVCASLSTFGPRGPWAHRRGFDSLVQTCSGMNVSEAAHAGRLEAARPTPCQALDHASGHLLAAGIAAALYRRGTQGGSWQVDVSLAGVMKYLRSLGQYPGDTGFACADVDEPADAPAEMLETRETGFGRMTAVRHSAEVEGMEVGWENAIRVAYYQGNNSEVSFADPGGHSDHCFSYLAQTLMCHADVGVMTTTWQEEAGVHGQFQLDQAVSEL
;
A
#
# COMPACT_ATOMS: atom_id res chain seq x y z
N MET A 1 -20.78 6.35 48.70
CA MET A 1 -20.48 7.75 48.36
C MET A 1 -19.16 7.80 47.60
N ASP A 2 -19.07 7.69 46.28
CA ASP A 2 -19.90 7.12 45.21
C ASP A 2 -18.95 7.10 44.00
N ASN A 3 -18.79 5.94 43.36
CA ASN A 3 -18.77 5.86 41.90
C ASN A 3 -18.74 4.39 41.47
N GLN A 4 -19.94 3.83 41.33
CA GLN A 4 -20.20 2.66 40.49
C GLN A 4 -20.63 3.14 39.10
N ASN A 5 -20.44 2.27 38.11
CA ASN A 5 -20.94 2.29 36.73
C ASN A 5 -20.14 3.06 35.66
N GLN A 6 -19.18 2.34 35.05
CA GLN A 6 -19.00 2.36 33.59
C GLN A 6 -19.43 0.99 33.04
N PRO A 7 -20.27 0.91 31.99
CA PRO A 7 -20.68 -0.37 31.44
C PRO A 7 -19.58 -0.92 30.52
N SER A 8 -19.00 -2.06 30.88
CA SER A 8 -18.20 -2.89 30.00
C SER A 8 -19.11 -3.54 28.96
N SER A 9 -19.15 -2.96 27.75
CA SER A 9 -19.79 -3.58 26.58
C SER A 9 -18.88 -4.69 26.06
N SER A 10 -19.02 -5.89 26.61
CA SER A 10 -18.44 -7.12 26.06
C SER A 10 -19.32 -7.62 24.92
N TYR A 11 -19.03 -7.21 23.68
CA TYR A 11 -19.53 -7.92 22.51
C TYR A 11 -18.75 -9.23 22.37
N SER A 12 -19.27 -10.30 22.96
CA SER A 12 -18.88 -11.66 22.60
C SER A 12 -19.44 -11.96 21.21
N SER A 13 -18.57 -12.11 20.22
CA SER A 13 -18.94 -12.61 18.90
C SER A 13 -19.66 -13.97 19.06
N PRO A 14 -20.82 -14.19 18.44
CA PRO A 14 -21.45 -15.50 18.45
C PRO A 14 -20.51 -16.48 17.72
N SER A 15 -20.10 -17.54 18.42
CA SER A 15 -19.38 -18.67 17.82
C SER A 15 -20.23 -19.24 16.68
N ALA A 16 -19.70 -19.19 15.46
CA ALA A 16 -20.33 -19.79 14.30
C ALA A 16 -20.60 -21.29 14.53
N PRO A 17 -21.71 -21.85 14.03
CA PRO A 17 -21.96 -23.29 14.13
C PRO A 17 -20.88 -24.05 13.34
N PRO A 18 -20.53 -25.29 13.72
CA PRO A 18 -19.59 -26.11 12.98
C PRO A 18 -20.27 -26.60 11.69
N GLY A 19 -20.36 -25.73 10.70
CA GLY A 19 -20.58 -26.13 9.32
C GLY A 19 -19.32 -26.80 8.80
N ASN A 20 -19.45 -27.82 7.94
CA ASN A 20 -18.35 -28.46 7.20
C ASN A 20 -17.39 -27.39 6.63
N SER A 21 -16.37 -27.00 7.40
CA SER A 21 -15.42 -25.99 6.97
C SER A 21 -14.45 -26.68 6.03
N ILE A 22 -14.57 -26.43 4.73
CA ILE A 22 -13.56 -26.82 3.76
C ILE A 22 -12.22 -26.27 4.28
N SER A 23 -11.22 -27.14 4.42
CA SER A 23 -9.88 -26.72 4.83
C SER A 23 -9.35 -25.71 3.83
N ARG A 24 -8.78 -24.59 4.31
CA ARG A 24 -8.16 -23.58 3.43
C ARG A 24 -7.08 -24.17 2.52
N GLN A 25 -6.51 -25.31 2.91
CA GLN A 25 -5.49 -26.03 2.14
C GLN A 25 -5.97 -26.59 0.80
N SER A 26 -7.28 -26.74 0.58
CA SER A 26 -7.83 -27.25 -0.70
C SER A 26 -8.53 -26.18 -1.53
N LEU A 27 -8.50 -24.90 -1.10
CA LEU A 27 -9.19 -23.82 -1.81
C LEU A 27 -8.50 -23.51 -3.14
N ALA A 28 -9.33 -23.35 -4.16
CA ALA A 28 -8.95 -22.71 -5.42
C ALA A 28 -9.09 -21.18 -5.29
N ALA A 29 -8.60 -20.43 -6.29
CA ALA A 29 -8.65 -18.97 -6.28
C ALA A 29 -10.07 -18.41 -6.05
N ARG A 30 -11.10 -19.05 -6.63
CA ARG A 30 -12.50 -18.63 -6.47
C ARG A 30 -13.00 -18.80 -5.04
N ASP A 31 -12.62 -19.88 -4.36
CA ASP A 31 -13.04 -20.13 -2.97
C ASP A 31 -12.34 -19.17 -2.01
N ILE A 32 -11.08 -18.80 -2.29
CA ILE A 32 -10.36 -17.76 -1.54
C ILE A 32 -11.08 -16.41 -1.67
N VAL A 33 -11.57 -16.07 -2.86
CA VAL A 33 -12.37 -14.86 -3.06
C VAL A 33 -13.68 -14.94 -2.27
N ASP A 34 -14.41 -16.07 -2.29
CA ASP A 34 -15.65 -16.25 -1.52
C ASP A 34 -15.40 -16.16 0.00
N ASP A 35 -14.32 -16.76 0.53
CA ASP A 35 -13.95 -16.70 1.95
C ASP A 35 -13.72 -15.25 2.40
N ILE A 36 -12.88 -14.51 1.68
CA ILE A 36 -12.59 -13.10 2.00
C ILE A 36 -13.84 -12.24 1.81
N TRP A 37 -14.57 -12.40 0.71
CA TRP A 37 -15.79 -11.63 0.40
C TRP A 37 -16.88 -11.82 1.46
N THR A 38 -17.06 -13.06 1.92
CA THR A 38 -18.01 -13.41 2.98
C THR A 38 -17.59 -12.80 4.32
N SER A 39 -16.29 -12.83 4.65
CA SER A 39 -15.79 -12.18 5.88
C SER A 39 -16.06 -10.67 5.93
N LEU A 40 -16.07 -10.01 4.77
CA LEU A 40 -16.40 -8.59 4.62
C LEU A 40 -17.91 -8.30 4.68
N ASN A 41 -18.75 -9.34 4.70
CA ASN A 41 -20.22 -9.28 4.62
C ASN A 41 -20.71 -8.47 3.40
N LEU A 42 -20.11 -8.71 2.24
CA LEU A 42 -20.53 -8.11 0.98
C LEU A 42 -21.62 -8.96 0.29
N PRO A 43 -22.45 -8.37 -0.60
CA PRO A 43 -23.49 -9.11 -1.30
C PRO A 43 -22.92 -10.28 -2.11
N ARG A 44 -23.33 -11.51 -1.79
CA ARG A 44 -22.84 -12.72 -2.49
C ARG A 44 -23.20 -12.76 -3.97
N GLY A 45 -24.26 -12.04 -4.38
CA GLY A 45 -24.67 -11.93 -5.78
C GLY A 45 -23.58 -11.39 -6.71
N ALA A 46 -22.64 -10.58 -6.21
CA ALA A 46 -21.53 -10.08 -7.03
C ALA A 46 -20.57 -11.20 -7.47
N LEU A 47 -20.45 -12.29 -6.69
CA LEU A 47 -19.52 -13.40 -6.98
C LEU A 47 -19.86 -14.12 -8.30
N SER A 48 -21.12 -14.08 -8.77
CA SER A 48 -21.48 -14.67 -10.07
C SER A 48 -20.86 -13.94 -11.25
N SER A 49 -20.45 -12.68 -11.08
CA SER A 49 -19.80 -11.87 -12.11
C SER A 49 -18.29 -12.10 -12.22
N LEU A 50 -17.71 -12.95 -11.35
CA LEU A 50 -16.27 -13.16 -11.32
C LEU A 50 -15.81 -14.29 -12.25
N SER A 51 -14.74 -14.05 -13.00
CA SER A 51 -14.07 -14.98 -13.91
C SER A 51 -12.57 -15.03 -13.61
N LEU A 52 -12.05 -16.20 -13.19
CA LEU A 52 -10.64 -16.38 -12.82
C LEU A 52 -9.97 -17.42 -13.74
N PRO A 53 -9.60 -17.06 -14.98
CA PRO A 53 -8.93 -17.99 -15.87
C PRO A 53 -7.51 -18.29 -15.37
N GLY A 54 -7.12 -19.55 -15.44
CA GLY A 54 -5.84 -20.05 -14.95
C GLY A 54 -5.95 -21.51 -14.50
N HIS A 55 -5.00 -21.94 -13.67
CA HIS A 55 -4.92 -23.29 -13.12
C HIS A 55 -4.50 -23.24 -11.65
N ASP A 56 -4.69 -24.34 -10.91
CA ASP A 56 -4.26 -24.40 -9.50
C ASP A 56 -2.79 -24.84 -9.34
N GLN A 57 -2.08 -25.10 -10.44
CA GLN A 57 -0.64 -25.42 -10.43
C GLN A 57 0.21 -24.19 -10.04
N PRO A 58 1.46 -24.40 -9.59
CA PRO A 58 2.38 -23.31 -9.26
C PRO A 58 2.55 -22.35 -10.44
N ALA A 59 2.36 -21.06 -10.18
CA ALA A 59 2.53 -19.99 -11.16
C ALA A 59 3.76 -19.10 -10.88
N VAL A 60 4.41 -19.32 -9.74
CA VAL A 60 5.67 -18.68 -9.33
C VAL A 60 6.46 -19.71 -8.51
N PRO A 61 7.80 -19.81 -8.63
CA PRO A 61 8.56 -20.88 -7.99
C PRO A 61 8.60 -20.72 -6.47
N SER A 62 7.60 -21.29 -5.80
CA SER A 62 7.44 -21.27 -4.36
C SER A 62 6.66 -22.48 -3.87
N SER A 63 6.99 -22.98 -2.69
CA SER A 63 6.14 -24.00 -2.06
C SER A 63 4.81 -23.40 -1.60
N PHE A 64 4.74 -22.09 -1.34
CA PHE A 64 3.50 -21.40 -1.03
C PHE A 64 2.63 -21.16 -2.27
N LYS A 65 1.31 -21.18 -2.09
CA LYS A 65 0.33 -20.88 -3.14
C LYS A 65 0.21 -19.38 -3.45
N ILE A 66 1.33 -18.73 -3.72
CA ILE A 66 1.43 -17.29 -3.99
C ILE A 66 0.61 -16.90 -5.23
N GLY A 67 0.58 -17.75 -6.27
CA GLY A 67 -0.24 -17.50 -7.46
C GLY A 67 -1.73 -17.35 -7.14
N LEU A 68 -2.26 -18.22 -6.29
CA LEU A 68 -3.66 -18.13 -5.84
C LEU A 68 -3.89 -16.88 -4.99
N LEU A 69 -2.95 -16.52 -4.12
CA LEU A 69 -3.04 -15.29 -3.31
C LEU A 69 -3.03 -14.04 -4.20
N ALA A 70 -2.18 -14.01 -5.23
CA ALA A 70 -2.09 -12.90 -6.18
C ALA A 70 -3.40 -12.72 -6.94
N GLN A 71 -3.87 -13.77 -7.60
CA GLN A 71 -5.10 -13.73 -8.38
C GLN A 71 -6.32 -13.37 -7.52
N SER A 72 -6.45 -13.98 -6.34
CA SER A 72 -7.60 -13.75 -5.46
C SER A 72 -7.59 -12.36 -4.81
N SER A 73 -6.46 -11.87 -4.31
CA SER A 73 -6.39 -10.54 -3.68
C SER A 73 -6.73 -9.40 -4.66
N ILE A 74 -6.23 -9.50 -5.90
CA ILE A 74 -6.58 -8.57 -6.98
C ILE A 74 -8.06 -8.71 -7.33
N ALA A 75 -8.57 -9.94 -7.49
CA ALA A 75 -9.97 -10.19 -7.79
C ALA A 75 -10.95 -9.63 -6.75
N VAL A 76 -10.66 -9.77 -5.45
CA VAL A 76 -11.51 -9.20 -4.39
C VAL A 76 -11.56 -7.67 -4.53
N SER A 77 -10.41 -7.02 -4.76
CA SER A 77 -10.35 -5.55 -4.90
C SER A 77 -11.11 -5.04 -6.14
N ALA A 78 -10.91 -5.68 -7.29
CA ALA A 78 -11.61 -5.32 -8.53
C ALA A 78 -13.12 -5.59 -8.45
N LEU A 79 -13.53 -6.70 -7.84
CA LEU A 79 -14.94 -7.03 -7.62
C LEU A 79 -15.62 -6.04 -6.67
N ALA A 80 -14.92 -5.63 -5.60
CA ALA A 80 -15.43 -4.63 -4.66
C ALA A 80 -15.56 -3.25 -5.32
N ALA A 81 -14.61 -2.87 -6.18
CA ALA A 81 -14.71 -1.65 -6.99
C ALA A 81 -15.90 -1.71 -7.96
N ALA A 82 -16.08 -2.83 -8.67
CA ALA A 82 -17.21 -3.05 -9.57
C ALA A 82 -18.56 -2.96 -8.83
N LEU A 83 -18.66 -3.55 -7.63
CA LEU A 83 -19.84 -3.46 -6.76
C LEU A 83 -20.19 -1.99 -6.44
N LEU A 84 -19.22 -1.20 -5.99
CA LEU A 84 -19.44 0.23 -5.69
C LEU A 84 -19.95 1.01 -6.90
N SER A 85 -19.47 0.65 -8.10
CA SER A 85 -19.91 1.28 -9.34
C SER A 85 -21.39 0.98 -9.67
N THR A 86 -22.00 -0.05 -9.08
CA THR A 86 -23.42 -0.39 -9.30
C THR A 86 -24.37 0.22 -8.28
N THR A 87 -23.89 0.57 -7.08
CA THR A 87 -24.69 1.16 -6.01
C THR A 87 -24.92 2.68 -6.16
N ARG A 88 -25.11 3.15 -7.40
CA ARG A 88 -25.22 4.59 -7.74
C ARG A 88 -26.62 5.14 -7.40
N PRO A 89 -26.73 6.30 -6.73
CA PRO A 89 -27.97 7.07 -6.74
C PRO A 89 -28.32 7.51 -8.17
N GLY A 90 -29.54 7.24 -8.65
CA GLY A 90 -30.04 7.74 -9.94
C GLY A 90 -29.88 6.81 -11.16
N ARG A 91 -29.40 5.58 -10.99
CA ARG A 91 -29.61 4.50 -11.99
C ARG A 91 -31.00 3.91 -11.73
N ASP A 92 -31.82 3.84 -12.77
CA ASP A 92 -33.26 3.50 -12.72
C ASP A 92 -33.57 2.29 -11.80
N PRO A 93 -34.41 2.43 -10.77
CA PRO A 93 -34.86 1.31 -9.94
C PRO A 93 -35.63 0.24 -10.73
N ASP A 94 -36.28 0.64 -11.84
CA ASP A 94 -37.15 -0.21 -12.65
C ASP A 94 -36.44 -0.78 -13.89
N GLY A 95 -35.19 -0.38 -14.14
CA GLY A 95 -34.31 -0.94 -15.15
C GLY A 95 -33.48 -2.09 -14.59
N ALA A 96 -34.09 -3.28 -14.45
CA ALA A 96 -33.47 -4.58 -14.16
C ALA A 96 -32.15 -4.53 -13.36
N ALA A 97 -32.23 -4.68 -12.03
CA ALA A 97 -31.13 -4.97 -11.10
C ALA A 97 -29.77 -5.12 -11.81
N ALA A 98 -29.10 -4.00 -12.09
CA ALA A 98 -27.98 -4.01 -13.03
C ALA A 98 -26.93 -4.99 -12.54
N SER A 99 -26.82 -6.14 -13.22
CA SER A 99 -25.89 -7.20 -12.87
C SER A 99 -24.51 -6.60 -12.68
N SER A 100 -23.84 -6.90 -11.57
CA SER A 100 -22.48 -6.40 -11.34
C SER A 100 -21.62 -6.68 -12.57
N PRO A 101 -20.86 -5.69 -13.08
CA PRO A 101 -20.01 -5.88 -14.26
C PRO A 101 -19.16 -7.14 -14.12
N ARG A 102 -18.99 -7.89 -15.21
CA ARG A 102 -18.11 -9.06 -15.19
C ARG A 102 -16.68 -8.62 -14.87
N VAL A 103 -16.07 -9.26 -13.88
CA VAL A 103 -14.68 -9.02 -13.48
C VAL A 103 -13.84 -10.22 -13.89
N ARG A 104 -12.73 -9.98 -14.57
CA ARG A 104 -11.81 -11.03 -15.03
C ARG A 104 -10.38 -10.74 -14.54
N VAL A 105 -9.74 -11.73 -13.93
CA VAL A 105 -8.34 -11.63 -13.46
C VAL A 105 -7.57 -12.89 -13.87
N PRO A 106 -6.73 -12.82 -14.92
CA PRO A 106 -5.88 -13.94 -15.33
C PRO A 106 -4.76 -14.24 -14.33
N LEU A 107 -4.54 -15.52 -14.04
CA LEU A 107 -3.52 -15.97 -13.08
C LEU A 107 -2.10 -15.48 -13.42
N GLU A 108 -1.66 -15.70 -14.66
CA GLU A 108 -0.30 -15.34 -15.10
C GLU A 108 -0.05 -13.83 -14.97
N HIS A 109 -1.02 -13.02 -15.38
CA HIS A 109 -0.94 -11.56 -15.27
C HIS A 109 -0.92 -11.09 -13.81
N ALA A 110 -1.70 -11.71 -12.93
CA ALA A 110 -1.72 -11.38 -11.50
C ALA A 110 -0.37 -11.67 -10.81
N VAL A 111 0.30 -12.77 -11.15
CA VAL A 111 1.62 -13.10 -10.61
C VAL A 111 2.69 -12.12 -11.09
N ILE A 112 2.62 -11.70 -12.35
CA ILE A 112 3.52 -10.70 -12.93
C ILE A 112 3.29 -9.33 -12.28
N GLU A 113 2.04 -8.95 -12.00
CA GLU A 113 1.72 -7.71 -11.28
C GLU A 113 2.29 -7.69 -9.84
N PHE A 114 2.35 -8.84 -9.16
CA PHE A 114 3.01 -9.01 -7.86
C PHE A 114 4.54 -8.78 -7.86
N LYS A 115 5.11 -8.54 -9.04
CA LYS A 115 6.52 -8.21 -9.26
C LYS A 115 6.70 -6.90 -10.01
N SER A 116 5.65 -6.09 -10.18
CA SER A 116 5.65 -4.92 -11.06
C SER A 116 6.78 -3.93 -10.78
N GLU A 117 7.23 -3.83 -9.52
CA GLU A 117 8.32 -2.94 -9.12
C GLU A 117 9.69 -3.34 -9.69
N ARG A 118 9.80 -4.56 -10.24
CA ARG A 118 10.99 -5.12 -10.91
C ARG A 118 10.83 -5.21 -12.42
N LEU A 119 9.60 -5.01 -12.93
CA LEU A 119 9.22 -5.33 -14.30
C LEU A 119 8.85 -4.06 -15.09
N TYR A 120 9.53 -2.95 -14.82
CA TYR A 120 9.40 -1.72 -15.58
C TYR A 120 10.73 -1.22 -16.13
N ALA A 121 10.68 -0.47 -17.24
CA ALA A 121 11.82 0.11 -17.90
C ALA A 121 11.55 1.56 -18.31
N LEU A 122 12.57 2.43 -18.22
CA LEU A 122 12.53 3.80 -18.74
C LEU A 122 13.34 3.89 -20.03
N ALA A 123 12.88 4.65 -21.02
CA ALA A 123 13.61 4.85 -22.26
C ALA A 123 14.97 5.53 -21.98
N GLY A 124 16.06 4.90 -22.43
CA GLY A 124 17.41 5.47 -22.38
C GLY A 124 18.24 5.19 -21.11
N GLY A 125 17.79 4.32 -20.20
CA GLY A 125 18.59 3.97 -19.02
C GLY A 125 18.39 2.54 -18.55
N PRO A 126 19.42 1.92 -17.94
CA PRO A 126 19.29 0.60 -17.33
C PRO A 126 18.21 0.62 -16.23
N HIS A 127 17.65 -0.56 -15.93
CA HIS A 127 16.79 -0.76 -14.77
C HIS A 127 17.48 -0.12 -13.54
N PRO A 128 16.78 0.69 -12.72
CA PRO A 128 17.42 1.26 -11.57
C PRO A 128 17.91 0.11 -10.67
N PRO A 129 19.13 0.21 -10.12
CA PRO A 129 19.72 -0.90 -9.40
C PRO A 129 18.81 -1.29 -8.23
N PRO A 130 18.79 -2.58 -7.85
CA PRO A 130 18.10 -3.01 -6.64
C PRO A 130 18.60 -2.17 -5.46
N VAL A 131 17.71 -1.93 -4.49
CA VAL A 131 18.08 -1.18 -3.28
C VAL A 131 19.32 -1.82 -2.66
N SER A 132 20.37 -1.02 -2.44
CA SER A 132 21.66 -1.50 -1.95
C SER A 132 21.49 -2.37 -0.70
N ARG A 133 22.04 -3.59 -0.76
CA ARG A 133 22.07 -4.56 0.35
C ARG A 133 23.47 -4.66 0.96
N ALA A 134 24.08 -3.52 1.25
CA ALA A 134 25.47 -3.46 1.72
C ALA A 134 25.69 -4.23 3.03
N LEU A 135 24.74 -4.24 3.96
CA LEU A 135 24.87 -4.87 5.29
C LEU A 135 23.79 -5.90 5.60
N GLY A 136 22.71 -5.91 4.83
CA GLY A 136 21.48 -6.64 5.14
C GLY A 136 21.54 -8.12 4.81
N GLY A 137 20.35 -8.73 4.86
CA GLY A 137 20.16 -10.14 4.60
C GLY A 137 20.35 -11.01 5.85
N LEU A 138 20.57 -12.30 5.63
CA LEU A 138 20.69 -13.29 6.69
C LEU A 138 22.12 -13.33 7.25
N HIS A 139 22.24 -13.34 8.57
CA HIS A 139 23.51 -13.40 9.29
C HIS A 139 23.44 -14.50 10.35
N ALA A 140 24.51 -15.27 10.49
CA ALA A 140 24.63 -16.28 11.53
C ALA A 140 24.78 -15.61 12.90
N ALA A 141 23.93 -16.00 13.84
CA ALA A 141 23.98 -15.66 15.26
C ALA A 141 24.50 -16.87 16.07
N ALA A 142 24.76 -16.69 17.35
CA ALA A 142 25.34 -17.73 18.22
C ALA A 142 24.45 -18.99 18.33
N ASP A 143 23.13 -18.85 18.18
CA ASP A 143 22.12 -19.90 18.34
C ASP A 143 21.18 -20.05 17.13
N GLY A 144 21.55 -19.50 15.98
CA GLY A 144 20.71 -19.54 14.78
C GLY A 144 21.07 -18.44 13.78
N PHE A 145 20.04 -17.77 13.26
CA PHE A 145 20.22 -16.68 12.30
C PHE A 145 19.33 -15.50 12.64
N VAL A 146 19.75 -14.32 12.22
CA VAL A 146 18.92 -13.11 12.18
C VAL A 146 18.91 -12.54 10.77
N ARG A 147 17.82 -11.87 10.39
CA ARG A 147 17.77 -11.05 9.18
C ARG A 147 17.90 -9.58 9.55
N VAL A 148 18.85 -8.91 8.93
CA VAL A 148 19.08 -7.46 9.02
C VAL A 148 18.45 -6.78 7.82
N HIS A 149 17.67 -5.72 8.05
CA HIS A 149 17.15 -4.87 6.99
C HIS A 149 18.01 -3.60 6.81
N ASP A 150 18.39 -3.30 5.58
CA ASP A 150 19.32 -2.20 5.25
C ASP A 150 18.87 -1.31 4.08
N ALA A 151 17.62 -1.42 3.63
CA ALA A 151 17.12 -0.60 2.51
C ALA A 151 17.05 0.91 2.80
N PHE A 152 17.33 1.34 4.04
CA PHE A 152 17.34 2.75 4.43
C PHE A 152 18.63 3.15 5.17
N PRO A 153 19.20 4.34 4.89
CA PRO A 153 20.40 4.82 5.58
C PRO A 153 20.27 4.88 7.10
N ASN A 154 19.09 5.24 7.62
CA ASN A 154 18.85 5.27 9.07
C ASN A 154 18.82 3.86 9.68
N HIS A 155 18.45 2.81 8.92
CA HIS A 155 18.48 1.43 9.40
C HIS A 155 19.91 0.87 9.39
N VAL A 156 20.69 1.20 8.35
CA VAL A 156 22.14 0.93 8.30
C VAL A 156 22.82 1.57 9.51
N ALA A 157 22.63 2.88 9.71
CA ALA A 157 23.24 3.61 10.81
C ALA A 157 22.77 3.08 12.18
N GLY A 158 21.50 2.72 12.33
CA GLY A 158 20.96 2.13 13.55
C GLY A 158 21.58 0.77 13.86
N THR A 159 21.74 -0.09 12.85
CA THR A 159 22.38 -1.40 12.97
C THR A 159 23.84 -1.26 13.41
N LEU A 160 24.61 -0.39 12.77
CA LEU A 160 26.00 -0.16 13.13
C LEU A 160 26.15 0.37 14.57
N ARG A 161 25.29 1.29 14.99
CA ARG A 161 25.26 1.78 16.38
C ARG A 161 24.96 0.68 17.39
N LEU A 162 23.92 -0.13 17.13
CA LEU A 162 23.54 -1.25 18.00
C LEU A 162 24.69 -2.26 18.18
N LEU A 163 25.43 -2.51 17.09
CA LEU A 163 26.54 -3.45 17.06
C LEU A 163 27.87 -2.84 17.55
N GLY A 164 27.91 -1.54 17.87
CA GLY A 164 29.12 -0.83 18.28
C GLY A 164 30.19 -0.76 17.18
N LEU A 165 29.77 -0.68 15.91
CA LEU A 165 30.63 -0.68 14.73
C LEU A 165 30.75 0.73 14.12
N PRO A 166 31.89 1.07 13.49
CA PRO A 166 32.07 2.35 12.81
C PRO A 166 31.19 2.45 11.55
N ARG A 167 31.01 3.67 11.01
CA ARG A 167 30.09 3.94 9.88
C ARG A 167 30.52 3.29 8.56
N ASP A 168 31.80 2.99 8.41
CA ASP A 168 32.43 2.35 7.26
C ASP A 168 32.60 0.84 7.42
N ALA A 169 32.04 0.26 8.49
CA ALA A 169 32.08 -1.18 8.73
C ALA A 169 31.46 -1.96 7.55
N THR A 170 32.09 -3.08 7.24
CA THR A 170 31.72 -3.97 6.15
C THR A 170 30.62 -4.96 6.56
N ARG A 171 30.08 -5.69 5.59
CA ARG A 171 29.13 -6.78 5.85
C ARG A 171 29.78 -7.87 6.71
N GLU A 172 31.06 -8.13 6.50
CA GLU A 172 31.86 -9.09 7.23
C GLU A 172 32.03 -8.67 8.71
N ASP A 173 32.28 -7.39 8.97
CA ASP A 173 32.34 -6.85 10.34
C ASP A 173 31.01 -6.99 11.08
N VAL A 174 29.90 -6.70 10.38
CA VAL A 174 28.54 -6.89 10.89
C VAL A 174 28.29 -8.36 11.20
N ALA A 175 28.63 -9.27 10.28
CA ALA A 175 28.46 -10.70 10.47
C ALA A 175 29.31 -11.22 11.66
N ALA A 176 30.56 -10.79 11.76
CA ALA A 176 31.45 -11.13 12.86
C ALA A 176 30.86 -10.69 14.21
N ARG A 177 30.32 -9.47 14.29
CA ARG A 177 29.66 -9.01 15.53
C ARG A 177 28.38 -9.79 15.81
N ILE A 178 27.49 -9.97 14.85
CA ILE A 178 26.22 -10.68 15.02
C ILE A 178 26.45 -12.13 15.50
N SER A 179 27.51 -12.78 15.04
CA SER A 179 27.82 -14.16 15.45
C SER A 179 28.06 -14.32 16.96
N THR A 180 28.34 -13.24 17.68
CA THR A 180 28.51 -13.23 19.15
C THR A 180 27.20 -13.05 19.93
N TRP A 181 26.10 -12.69 19.25
CA TRP A 181 24.79 -12.48 19.87
C TRP A 181 23.91 -13.72 19.74
N LYS A 182 23.03 -13.95 20.72
CA LYS A 182 21.86 -14.80 20.48
C LYS A 182 20.82 -14.06 19.66
N GLY A 183 20.14 -14.76 18.76
CA GLY A 183 19.26 -14.15 17.76
C GLY A 183 18.09 -13.37 18.37
N VAL A 184 17.40 -13.95 19.35
CA VAL A 184 16.25 -13.30 20.02
C VAL A 184 16.70 -12.14 20.92
N GLU A 185 17.87 -12.26 21.56
CA GLU A 185 18.45 -11.17 22.37
C GLU A 185 18.78 -9.96 21.48
N LEU A 186 19.40 -10.20 20.31
CA LEU A 186 19.67 -9.15 19.33
C LEU A 186 18.38 -8.55 18.73
N GLU A 187 17.39 -9.37 18.39
CA GLU A 187 16.08 -8.87 17.95
C GLU A 187 15.44 -7.97 19.01
N THR A 188 15.49 -8.38 20.28
CA THR A 188 14.93 -7.60 21.39
C THR A 188 15.64 -6.26 21.49
N ALA A 189 16.97 -6.25 21.54
CA ALA A 189 17.78 -5.02 21.57
C ALA A 189 17.56 -4.13 20.33
N ALA A 190 17.34 -4.73 19.15
CA ALA A 190 17.08 -3.99 17.91
C ALA A 190 15.69 -3.36 17.87
N THR A 191 14.70 -4.03 18.45
CA THR A 191 13.30 -3.58 18.44
C THR A 191 12.95 -2.69 19.64
N GLU A 192 13.71 -2.78 20.73
CA GLU A 192 13.71 -1.81 21.82
C GLU A 192 14.13 -0.41 21.32
N GLY A 193 13.38 0.63 21.68
CA GLY A 193 13.56 1.99 21.15
C GLY A 193 13.06 2.17 19.71
N GLY A 194 12.87 1.09 18.94
CA GLY A 194 12.17 1.11 17.66
C GLY A 194 12.94 1.76 16.51
N ASP A 195 14.27 1.75 16.53
CA ASP A 195 15.15 2.38 15.53
C ASP A 195 15.76 1.41 14.52
N VAL A 196 15.73 0.10 14.80
CA VAL A 196 16.34 -0.93 13.98
C VAL A 196 15.31 -2.02 13.65
N ALA A 197 15.49 -2.70 12.51
CA ALA A 197 14.62 -3.79 12.07
C ALA A 197 15.46 -5.04 11.81
N ILE A 198 15.75 -5.78 12.89
CA ILE A 198 16.45 -7.07 12.89
C ILE A 198 15.54 -8.09 13.55
N TYR A 199 15.34 -9.25 12.92
CA TYR A 199 14.49 -10.31 13.45
C TYR A 199 15.19 -11.67 13.41
N ALA A 200 14.99 -12.45 14.45
CA ALA A 200 15.44 -13.83 14.52
C ALA A 200 14.68 -14.70 13.52
N LEU A 201 15.41 -15.55 12.82
CA LEU A 201 14.85 -16.62 11.99
C LEU A 201 14.19 -17.64 12.91
N ARG A 202 12.92 -17.94 12.65
CA ARG A 202 12.13 -18.89 13.44
C ARG A 202 11.56 -19.99 12.56
N SER A 203 11.24 -21.12 13.16
CA SER A 203 10.31 -22.11 12.61
C SER A 203 8.85 -21.68 12.85
N TYR A 204 7.89 -22.40 12.26
CA TYR A 204 6.48 -22.19 12.57
C TYR A 204 6.14 -22.44 14.04
N GLU A 205 6.68 -23.50 14.64
CA GLU A 205 6.46 -23.83 16.05
C GLU A 205 6.95 -22.69 16.96
N GLN A 206 8.13 -22.14 16.67
CA GLN A 206 8.68 -21.02 17.42
C GLN A 206 7.86 -19.73 17.24
N TRP A 207 7.31 -19.49 16.05
CA TRP A 207 6.39 -18.38 15.80
C TRP A 207 5.07 -18.55 16.54
N ASP A 208 4.45 -19.72 16.45
CA ASP A 208 3.13 -20.01 17.04
C ASP A 208 3.16 -19.95 18.57
N ALA A 209 4.33 -20.17 19.19
CA ALA A 209 4.54 -19.99 20.62
C ALA A 209 4.54 -18.52 21.07
N LEU A 210 4.64 -17.55 20.15
CA LEU A 210 4.68 -16.13 20.51
C LEU A 210 3.28 -15.56 20.77
N PRO A 211 3.12 -14.71 21.79
CA PRO A 211 1.85 -14.00 22.02
C PRO A 211 1.42 -13.13 20.83
N GLN A 212 2.37 -12.70 19.98
CA GLN A 212 2.05 -11.96 18.77
C GLN A 212 1.29 -12.82 17.74
N ALA A 213 1.65 -14.09 17.58
CA ALA A 213 0.97 -14.98 16.62
C ALA A 213 -0.51 -15.16 16.98
N ALA A 214 -0.79 -15.31 18.28
CA ALA A 214 -2.15 -15.42 18.82
C ALA A 214 -2.99 -14.13 18.68
N ALA A 215 -2.35 -12.96 18.55
CA ALA A 215 -3.05 -11.68 18.42
C ALA A 215 -3.59 -11.40 17.01
N LEU A 216 -3.13 -12.16 16.00
CA LEU A 216 -3.52 -12.01 14.59
C LEU A 216 -4.88 -12.65 14.31
N ASP A 217 -5.74 -11.93 13.60
CA ASP A 217 -7.03 -12.44 13.13
C ASP A 217 -6.85 -13.53 12.04
N ASP A 218 -7.84 -14.40 11.91
CA ASP A 218 -7.85 -15.44 10.87
C ASP A 218 -8.25 -14.90 9.48
N ALA A 219 -9.00 -13.80 9.45
CA ALA A 219 -9.32 -13.06 8.24
C ALA A 219 -8.21 -12.02 7.96
N PRO A 220 -7.82 -11.83 6.69
CA PRO A 220 -6.71 -10.94 6.36
C PRO A 220 -7.09 -9.45 6.36
N ILE A 221 -8.38 -9.13 6.46
CA ILE A 221 -8.92 -7.76 6.50
C ILE A 221 -9.80 -7.63 7.75
N SER A 222 -9.49 -6.64 8.59
CA SER A 222 -10.38 -6.22 9.68
C SER A 222 -11.14 -4.96 9.26
N LEU A 223 -12.43 -4.92 9.58
CA LEU A 223 -13.34 -3.82 9.24
C LEU A 223 -14.21 -3.48 10.45
N ALA A 224 -14.11 -2.25 10.96
CA ALA A 224 -14.86 -1.80 12.13
C ALA A 224 -15.49 -0.42 11.91
N GLN A 225 -16.71 -0.21 12.41
CA GLN A 225 -17.30 1.13 12.48
C GLN A 225 -16.70 1.86 13.68
N ILE A 226 -16.16 3.07 13.46
CA ILE A 226 -15.47 3.85 14.49
C ILE A 226 -16.26 5.08 14.97
N SER A 227 -17.28 5.49 14.21
CA SER A 227 -18.22 6.53 14.62
C SER A 227 -19.57 6.30 13.95
N PRO A 228 -20.70 6.38 14.67
CA PRO A 228 -22.00 6.42 14.06
C PRO A 228 -22.18 7.76 13.34
N THR A 229 -22.60 7.71 12.08
CA THR A 229 -23.08 8.88 11.33
C THR A 229 -24.40 8.45 10.73
N PRO A 230 -25.53 9.06 11.09
CA PRO A 230 -26.85 8.50 10.82
C PRO A 230 -27.26 8.56 9.34
N VAL A 231 -26.54 9.30 8.50
CA VAL A 231 -26.86 9.47 7.09
C VAL A 231 -25.91 8.63 6.23
N PRO A 232 -26.42 7.61 5.52
CA PRO A 232 -25.65 6.90 4.50
C PRO A 232 -25.07 7.86 3.47
N ARG A 233 -23.77 7.72 3.18
CA ARG A 233 -23.03 8.57 2.24
C ARG A 233 -22.47 7.72 1.11
N ALA A 234 -23.24 7.64 0.01
CA ALA A 234 -22.78 6.99 -1.21
C ALA A 234 -21.54 7.69 -1.77
N MET A 235 -20.77 6.97 -2.59
CA MET A 235 -19.64 7.57 -3.30
C MET A 235 -20.09 8.65 -4.28
N PRO A 236 -19.43 9.81 -4.33
CA PRO A 236 -19.66 10.77 -5.40
C PRO A 236 -19.10 10.19 -6.71
N MET A 237 -19.97 9.93 -7.68
CA MET A 237 -19.59 9.43 -9.01
C MET A 237 -20.06 10.41 -10.08
N PRO A 238 -19.18 10.94 -10.95
CA PRO A 238 -19.58 11.75 -12.09
C PRO A 238 -20.52 10.98 -13.04
N GLY A 239 -21.50 11.67 -13.64
CA GLY A 239 -22.47 11.06 -14.56
C GLY A 239 -21.83 10.41 -15.81
N ASN A 240 -20.61 10.81 -16.17
CA ASN A 240 -19.80 10.28 -17.26
C ASN A 240 -18.62 9.40 -16.78
N ALA A 241 -18.68 8.87 -15.55
CA ALA A 241 -17.62 8.03 -14.99
C ALA A 241 -17.33 6.81 -15.87
N ARG A 242 -16.08 6.72 -16.35
CA ARG A 242 -15.59 5.60 -17.16
C ARG A 242 -14.92 4.50 -16.33
N LYS A 243 -14.52 4.80 -15.08
CA LYS A 243 -13.89 3.85 -14.16
C LYS A 243 -14.71 3.66 -12.90
N CYS A 244 -14.51 2.53 -12.22
CA CYS A 244 -15.36 2.10 -11.11
C CYS A 244 -15.36 3.04 -9.89
N LEU A 245 -14.24 3.71 -9.64
CA LEU A 245 -14.00 4.58 -8.48
C LEU A 245 -13.82 6.06 -8.86
N SER A 246 -14.22 6.46 -10.07
CA SER A 246 -14.16 7.87 -10.50
C SER A 246 -14.89 8.80 -9.53
N GLY A 247 -14.18 9.77 -8.96
CA GLY A 247 -14.72 10.72 -7.99
C GLY A 247 -14.36 10.41 -6.53
N LEU A 248 -13.83 9.21 -6.25
CA LEU A 248 -13.31 8.87 -4.93
C LEU A 248 -12.03 9.66 -4.63
N ARG A 249 -12.00 10.41 -3.52
CA ARG A 249 -10.82 11.19 -3.10
C ARG A 249 -10.07 10.50 -1.98
N VAL A 250 -8.78 10.22 -2.20
CA VAL A 250 -7.93 9.48 -1.25
C VAL A 250 -6.72 10.34 -0.88
N VAL A 251 -6.47 10.48 0.42
CA VAL A 251 -5.20 11.02 0.95
C VAL A 251 -4.39 9.85 1.47
N GLU A 252 -3.22 9.63 0.90
CA GLU A 252 -2.32 8.52 1.24
C GLU A 252 -1.05 9.05 1.91
N MET A 253 -0.76 8.57 3.11
CA MET A 253 0.49 8.77 3.83
C MET A 253 1.17 7.43 4.06
N SER A 254 1.94 6.96 3.06
CA SER A 254 2.64 5.69 3.14
C SER A 254 3.98 5.67 2.41
N ARG A 255 4.72 4.58 2.60
CA ARG A 255 6.07 4.36 2.08
C ARG A 255 6.27 2.87 1.75
N VAL A 256 7.36 2.56 1.06
CA VAL A 256 7.75 1.19 0.70
C VAL A 256 6.72 0.60 -0.27
N ILE A 257 6.18 -0.61 -0.08
CA ILE A 257 5.41 -1.33 -1.11
C ILE A 257 3.93 -1.44 -0.73
N ALA A 258 3.60 -2.07 0.39
CA ALA A 258 2.25 -2.56 0.66
C ALA A 258 1.15 -1.48 0.63
N ALA A 259 1.27 -0.41 1.43
CA ALA A 259 0.27 0.65 1.43
C ALA A 259 0.25 1.44 0.11
N PRO A 260 1.40 1.74 -0.53
CA PRO A 260 1.38 2.29 -1.87
C PRO A 260 0.72 1.41 -2.94
N VAL A 261 0.80 0.07 -2.85
CA VAL A 261 0.04 -0.84 -3.73
C VAL A 261 -1.47 -0.63 -3.56
N ALA A 262 -1.96 -0.38 -2.33
CA ALA A 262 -3.38 -0.10 -2.11
C ALA A 262 -3.85 1.17 -2.84
N GLY A 263 -3.14 2.29 -2.67
CA GLY A 263 -3.47 3.52 -3.39
C GLY A 263 -3.34 3.37 -4.89
N ARG A 264 -2.33 2.64 -5.37
CA ARG A 264 -2.13 2.38 -6.80
C ARG A 264 -3.28 1.54 -7.38
N THR A 265 -3.78 0.57 -6.62
CA THR A 265 -4.94 -0.25 -6.98
C THR A 265 -6.21 0.61 -7.08
N LEU A 266 -6.44 1.50 -6.12
CA LEU A 266 -7.59 2.43 -6.17
C LEU A 266 -7.49 3.38 -7.38
N ALA A 267 -6.29 3.89 -7.66
CA ALA A 267 -6.03 4.74 -8.83
C ALA A 267 -6.25 4.02 -10.17
N ALA A 268 -5.92 2.72 -10.26
CA ALA A 268 -6.18 1.91 -11.46
C ALA A 268 -7.68 1.85 -11.79
N HIS A 269 -8.53 1.92 -10.77
CA HIS A 269 -9.99 2.00 -10.91
C HIS A 269 -10.53 3.42 -10.92
N GLY A 270 -9.67 4.45 -11.01
CA GLY A 270 -10.05 5.85 -11.23
C GLY A 270 -10.23 6.72 -9.98
N ALA A 271 -9.80 6.25 -8.80
CA ALA A 271 -9.76 7.11 -7.63
C ALA A 271 -8.72 8.24 -7.80
N ASP A 272 -9.02 9.43 -7.29
CA ASP A 272 -8.08 10.53 -7.19
C ASP A 272 -7.26 10.38 -5.91
N VAL A 273 -6.06 9.81 -6.06
CA VAL A 273 -5.14 9.51 -4.96
C VAL A 273 -4.06 10.58 -4.88
N LEU A 274 -4.03 11.29 -3.75
CA LEU A 274 -2.97 12.22 -3.38
C LEU A 274 -2.02 11.55 -2.38
N TRP A 275 -0.82 11.20 -2.84
CA TRP A 275 0.24 10.65 -2.03
C TRP A 275 1.06 11.78 -1.38
N VAL A 276 0.89 11.92 -0.06
CA VAL A 276 1.60 12.88 0.77
C VAL A 276 2.88 12.25 1.31
N THR A 277 4.02 12.86 0.98
CA THR A 277 5.34 12.53 1.54
C THR A 277 5.95 13.76 2.21
N SER A 278 7.21 13.68 2.65
CA SER A 278 7.94 14.81 3.21
C SER A 278 9.37 14.81 2.67
N ALA A 279 9.94 16.00 2.43
CA ALA A 279 11.34 16.17 2.06
C ALA A 279 12.31 15.61 3.13
N ASN A 280 11.84 15.49 4.38
CA ASN A 280 12.60 14.96 5.51
C ASN A 280 12.55 13.42 5.61
N LEU A 281 11.90 12.73 4.67
CA LEU A 281 11.82 11.28 4.62
C LEU A 281 12.63 10.73 3.42
N PRO A 282 13.43 9.67 3.61
CA PRO A 282 14.20 9.12 2.50
C PRO A 282 13.28 8.56 1.39
N SER A 283 13.55 8.89 0.13
CA SER A 283 12.87 8.30 -1.02
C SER A 283 13.46 6.93 -1.39
N LEU A 284 12.68 6.11 -2.09
CA LEU A 284 13.13 4.87 -2.72
C LEU A 284 12.81 4.92 -4.21
N PRO A 285 13.57 5.71 -5.02
CA PRO A 285 13.16 6.05 -6.38
C PRO A 285 12.82 4.86 -7.27
N SER A 286 13.52 3.73 -7.13
CA SER A 286 13.22 2.50 -7.89
C SER A 286 11.83 1.95 -7.59
N LEU A 287 11.40 1.96 -6.33
CA LEU A 287 10.06 1.49 -5.94
C LEU A 287 9.01 2.58 -6.20
N ASP A 288 9.32 3.82 -5.81
CA ASP A 288 8.39 4.94 -5.86
C ASP A 288 7.90 5.21 -7.29
N ARG A 289 8.72 4.95 -8.31
CA ARG A 289 8.35 5.11 -9.73
C ARG A 289 7.17 4.24 -10.15
N ASP A 290 7.22 2.95 -9.84
CA ASP A 290 6.12 2.02 -10.14
C ASP A 290 4.91 2.30 -9.24
N LEU A 291 5.16 2.57 -7.96
CA LEU A 291 4.11 2.75 -6.96
C LEU A 291 3.38 4.09 -7.04
N ALA A 292 3.96 5.10 -7.71
CA ALA A 292 3.34 6.39 -7.96
C ALA A 292 2.39 6.41 -9.18
N ARG A 293 2.33 5.32 -9.96
CA ARG A 293 1.49 5.25 -11.17
C ARG A 293 0.02 5.54 -10.84
N GLY A 294 -0.55 6.49 -11.59
CA GLY A 294 -1.93 6.96 -11.40
C GLY A 294 -2.17 7.85 -10.18
N LYS A 295 -1.13 8.18 -9.38
CA LYS A 295 -1.24 9.04 -8.21
C LYS A 295 -0.71 10.45 -8.48
N ARG A 296 -1.24 11.41 -7.74
CA ARG A 296 -0.63 12.75 -7.57
C ARG A 296 0.24 12.71 -6.32
N SER A 297 1.31 13.51 -6.28
CA SER A 297 2.17 13.58 -5.10
C SER A 297 2.39 15.02 -4.63
N ILE A 298 2.51 15.18 -3.31
CA ILE A 298 2.84 16.44 -2.66
C ILE A 298 3.78 16.18 -1.48
N GLN A 299 4.67 17.13 -1.21
CA GLN A 299 5.51 17.09 -0.01
C GLN A 299 4.92 18.04 1.04
N LEU A 300 4.63 17.51 2.24
CA LEU A 300 4.16 18.26 3.39
C LEU A 300 4.92 17.78 4.63
N ASP A 301 5.51 18.70 5.39
CA ASP A 301 6.08 18.38 6.68
C ASP A 301 5.05 18.57 7.80
N ILE A 302 4.62 17.48 8.43
CA ILE A 302 3.65 17.52 9.54
C ILE A 302 4.17 18.26 10.79
N HIS A 303 5.48 18.49 10.88
CA HIS A 303 6.10 19.29 11.93
C HIS A 303 6.00 20.80 11.64
N SER A 304 5.80 21.20 10.38
CA SER A 304 5.51 22.59 10.01
C SER A 304 4.04 22.91 10.30
N PRO A 305 3.74 23.96 11.09
CA PRO A 305 2.36 24.33 11.39
C PRO A 305 1.51 24.60 10.14
N ASP A 306 2.10 25.20 9.10
CA ASP A 306 1.39 25.51 7.86
C ASP A 306 1.09 24.29 7.01
N ASP A 307 2.05 23.38 6.87
CA ASP A 307 1.86 22.14 6.14
C ASP A 307 0.90 21.20 6.89
N LYS A 308 0.99 21.14 8.22
CA LYS A 308 0.02 20.43 9.05
C LYS A 308 -1.40 20.97 8.84
N ARG A 309 -1.57 22.31 8.82
CA ARG A 309 -2.87 22.93 8.52
C ARG A 309 -3.38 22.55 7.14
N ARG A 310 -2.54 22.59 6.10
CA ARG A 310 -2.88 22.16 4.73
C ARG A 310 -3.28 20.68 4.67
N LEU A 311 -2.54 19.81 5.35
CA LEU A 311 -2.86 18.39 5.46
C LEU A 311 -4.23 18.17 6.09
N LEU A 312 -4.55 18.89 7.18
CA LEU A 312 -5.86 18.80 7.82
C LEU A 312 -7.00 19.29 6.91
N GLU A 313 -6.79 20.33 6.10
CA GLU A 313 -7.79 20.75 5.10
C GLU A 313 -8.03 19.69 4.01
N LEU A 314 -6.98 19.00 3.56
CA LEU A 314 -7.12 17.87 2.63
C LEU A 314 -7.95 16.75 3.27
N LEU A 315 -7.67 16.41 4.52
CA LEU A 315 -8.35 15.33 5.26
C LEU A 315 -9.82 15.64 5.60
N LYS A 316 -10.19 16.91 5.75
CA LYS A 316 -11.59 17.34 5.93
C LYS A 316 -12.47 17.02 4.73
N THR A 317 -11.89 16.88 3.54
CA THR A 317 -12.64 16.76 2.29
C THR A 317 -12.37 15.46 1.52
N CYS A 318 -11.51 14.58 2.02
CA CYS A 318 -11.29 13.28 1.41
C CYS A 318 -12.38 12.26 1.81
N ASP A 319 -12.48 11.17 1.07
CA ASP A 319 -13.31 10.02 1.43
C ASP A 319 -12.56 8.97 2.23
N VAL A 320 -11.27 8.84 1.92
CA VAL A 320 -10.39 7.81 2.46
C VAL A 320 -9.08 8.44 2.90
N PHE A 321 -8.62 8.07 4.08
CA PHE A 321 -7.25 8.29 4.54
C PHE A 321 -6.53 6.94 4.62
N ILE A 322 -5.41 6.79 3.92
CA ILE A 322 -4.55 5.60 3.99
C ILE A 322 -3.29 5.95 4.77
N GLN A 323 -2.90 5.13 5.73
CA GLN A 323 -1.58 5.19 6.36
C GLN A 323 -0.82 3.86 6.27
N GLY A 324 0.50 3.96 6.07
CA GLY A 324 1.43 2.82 6.12
C GLY A 324 2.40 2.88 7.30
N PHE A 325 2.03 3.57 8.38
CA PHE A 325 2.86 3.73 9.57
C PHE A 325 2.44 2.80 10.70
N ARG A 326 3.27 2.75 11.75
CA ARG A 326 2.97 1.93 12.94
C ARG A 326 1.65 2.40 13.57
N PRO A 327 0.77 1.48 14.00
CA PRO A 327 -0.43 1.81 14.75
C PRO A 327 -0.16 2.85 15.84
N GLY A 328 -0.94 3.94 15.82
CA GLY A 328 -0.84 5.05 16.77
C GLY A 328 0.22 6.11 16.46
N SER A 329 1.15 5.91 15.51
CA SER A 329 2.26 6.86 15.30
C SER A 329 1.82 8.24 14.81
N LEU A 330 0.66 8.33 14.16
CA LEU A 330 0.11 9.59 13.69
C LEU A 330 -0.88 10.24 14.67
N ALA A 331 -1.22 9.56 15.77
CA ALA A 331 -2.23 10.05 16.72
C ALA A 331 -1.82 11.37 17.38
N ALA A 332 -0.54 11.52 17.73
CA ALA A 332 0.00 12.76 18.32
C ALA A 332 -0.14 13.99 17.40
N TYR A 333 -0.37 13.79 16.10
CA TYR A 333 -0.58 14.86 15.13
C TYR A 333 -2.06 15.14 14.85
N GLY A 334 -2.99 14.50 15.57
CA GLY A 334 -4.43 14.63 15.36
C GLY A 334 -4.97 13.78 14.20
N LEU A 335 -4.21 12.76 13.78
CA LEU A 335 -4.55 11.86 12.67
C LEU A 335 -4.95 10.46 13.17
N SER A 336 -5.47 10.37 14.40
CA SER A 336 -6.07 9.14 14.89
C SER A 336 -7.42 8.90 14.18
N PRO A 337 -7.86 7.65 13.98
CA PRO A 337 -9.17 7.39 13.38
C PRO A 337 -10.33 8.12 14.09
N PRO A 338 -10.39 8.17 15.45
CA PRO A 338 -11.40 8.98 16.14
C PRO A 338 -11.33 10.48 15.85
N ASP A 339 -10.13 11.07 15.77
CA ASP A 339 -9.97 12.50 15.47
C ASP A 339 -10.37 12.82 14.03
N LEU A 340 -9.99 11.97 13.08
CA LEU A 340 -10.37 12.09 11.68
C LEU A 340 -11.88 11.92 11.49
N ALA A 341 -12.52 10.96 12.17
CA ALA A 341 -13.97 10.79 12.13
C ALA A 341 -14.72 12.00 12.70
N ARG A 342 -14.15 12.68 13.71
CA ARG A 342 -14.71 13.93 14.26
C ARG A 342 -14.56 15.09 13.27
N ALA A 343 -13.44 15.18 12.58
CA ALA A 343 -13.16 16.24 11.60
C ALA A 343 -13.88 16.03 10.25
N ASN A 344 -14.10 14.78 9.84
CA ASN A 344 -14.75 14.39 8.59
C ASN A 344 -15.67 13.18 8.83
N PRO A 345 -16.92 13.41 9.28
CA PRO A 345 -17.90 12.33 9.47
C PRO A 345 -18.17 11.56 8.19
N GLY A 346 -18.03 10.23 8.25
CA GLY A 346 -18.10 9.34 7.09
C GLY A 346 -16.75 9.04 6.42
N ILE A 347 -15.62 9.47 6.99
CA ILE A 347 -14.31 9.07 6.49
C ILE A 347 -14.06 7.57 6.67
N VAL A 348 -13.34 6.97 5.73
CA VAL A 348 -12.73 5.63 5.87
C VAL A 348 -11.26 5.80 6.23
N CYS A 349 -10.84 5.30 7.38
CA CYS A 349 -9.44 5.29 7.83
C CYS A 349 -8.84 3.90 7.59
N ALA A 350 -7.92 3.78 6.65
CA ALA A 350 -7.27 2.53 6.30
C ALA A 350 -5.82 2.52 6.82
N SER A 351 -5.46 1.48 7.58
CA SER A 351 -4.11 1.32 8.12
C SER A 351 -3.49 0.03 7.63
N LEU A 352 -2.27 0.11 7.14
CA LEU A 352 -1.43 -1.04 6.84
C LEU A 352 -0.23 -1.06 7.76
N SER A 353 -0.07 -2.17 8.47
CA SER A 353 0.99 -2.36 9.46
C SER A 353 1.73 -3.68 9.27
N THR A 354 2.88 -3.86 9.91
CA THR A 354 3.62 -5.11 9.80
C THR A 354 2.94 -6.24 10.58
N PHE A 355 2.65 -6.03 11.87
CA PHE A 355 2.20 -7.08 12.79
C PHE A 355 0.74 -6.95 13.24
N GLY A 356 -0.02 -6.01 12.67
CA GLY A 356 -1.41 -5.75 13.04
C GLY A 356 -1.54 -4.73 14.18
N PRO A 357 -2.77 -4.29 14.46
CA PRO A 357 -3.04 -3.25 15.45
C PRO A 357 -2.98 -3.75 16.91
N ARG A 358 -2.81 -5.06 17.13
CA ARG A 358 -2.84 -5.71 18.46
C ARG A 358 -1.61 -6.59 18.69
N GLY A 359 -1.39 -6.91 19.96
CA GLY A 359 -0.32 -7.80 20.41
C GLY A 359 0.98 -7.05 20.71
N PRO A 360 1.96 -7.74 21.33
CA PRO A 360 3.19 -7.09 21.81
C PRO A 360 4.06 -6.48 20.72
N TRP A 361 3.85 -6.85 19.45
CA TRP A 361 4.64 -6.37 18.31
C TRP A 361 3.90 -5.32 17.47
N ALA A 362 2.71 -4.87 17.89
CA ALA A 362 1.90 -3.90 17.14
C ALA A 362 2.67 -2.62 16.76
N HIS A 363 3.57 -2.16 17.63
CA HIS A 363 4.38 -0.96 17.42
C HIS A 363 5.79 -1.25 16.91
N ARG A 364 6.13 -2.50 16.58
CA ARG A 364 7.44 -2.81 15.99
C ARG A 364 7.48 -2.43 14.52
N ARG A 365 8.67 -2.08 14.03
CA ARG A 365 8.91 -1.91 12.58
C ARG A 365 9.05 -3.27 11.93
N GLY A 366 8.65 -3.38 10.67
CA GLY A 366 9.08 -4.50 9.86
C GLY A 366 8.76 -4.33 8.39
N PHE A 367 9.13 -5.36 7.64
CA PHE A 367 9.09 -5.45 6.20
C PHE A 367 8.69 -6.88 5.84
N ASP A 368 8.19 -7.11 4.64
CA ASP A 368 7.79 -8.44 4.17
C ASP A 368 8.87 -9.48 4.44
N SER A 369 10.11 -9.26 3.99
CA SER A 369 11.23 -10.16 4.25
C SER A 369 11.51 -10.46 5.74
N LEU A 370 11.22 -9.53 6.65
CA LEU A 370 11.37 -9.76 8.09
C LEU A 370 10.20 -10.56 8.65
N VAL A 371 8.98 -10.33 8.16
CA VAL A 371 7.82 -11.17 8.51
C VAL A 371 8.06 -12.60 8.04
N GLN A 372 8.53 -12.81 6.81
CA GLN A 372 8.88 -14.15 6.33
C GLN A 372 9.94 -14.85 7.21
N THR A 373 10.88 -14.07 7.75
CA THR A 373 11.96 -14.57 8.60
C THR A 373 11.45 -14.95 9.99
N CYS A 374 10.70 -14.07 10.64
CA CYS A 374 10.25 -14.29 12.01
C CYS A 374 9.06 -15.24 12.12
N SER A 375 8.34 -15.49 11.02
CA SER A 375 7.10 -16.27 11.04
C SER A 375 7.24 -17.76 10.76
N GLY A 376 8.43 -18.25 10.38
CA GLY A 376 8.59 -19.63 9.92
C GLY A 376 8.55 -19.81 8.40
N MET A 377 8.11 -18.82 7.63
CA MET A 377 7.97 -18.99 6.17
C MET A 377 9.29 -19.35 5.49
N ASN A 378 10.38 -18.63 5.80
CA ASN A 378 11.65 -18.90 5.11
C ASN A 378 12.25 -20.26 5.46
N VAL A 379 12.05 -20.75 6.69
CA VAL A 379 12.46 -22.09 7.10
C VAL A 379 11.62 -23.15 6.36
N SER A 380 10.30 -22.95 6.29
CA SER A 380 9.40 -23.86 5.56
C SER A 380 9.74 -23.91 4.06
N GLU A 381 9.97 -22.76 3.43
CA GLU A 381 10.33 -22.67 2.01
C GLU A 381 11.65 -23.40 1.70
N ALA A 382 12.64 -23.26 2.58
CA ALA A 382 13.92 -23.95 2.44
C ALA A 382 13.77 -25.48 2.57
N ALA A 383 12.97 -25.93 3.54
CA ALA A 383 12.69 -27.36 3.74
C ALA A 383 12.02 -28.00 2.51
N HIS A 384 11.04 -27.31 1.90
CA HIS A 384 10.38 -27.80 0.68
C HIS A 384 11.32 -27.80 -0.53
N ALA A 385 12.26 -26.85 -0.60
CA ALA A 385 13.23 -26.79 -1.70
C ALA A 385 14.26 -27.94 -1.67
N GLY A 386 14.28 -28.75 -0.61
CA GLY A 386 15.21 -29.88 -0.46
C GLY A 386 16.68 -29.47 -0.36
N ARG A 387 16.96 -28.20 -0.02
CA ARG A 387 18.32 -27.66 0.09
C ARG A 387 18.78 -27.62 1.54
N LEU A 388 20.09 -27.73 1.77
CA LEU A 388 20.73 -27.56 3.09
C LEU A 388 20.75 -26.08 3.58
N GLU A 389 19.90 -25.22 3.02
CA GLU A 389 19.82 -23.80 3.36
C GLU A 389 18.98 -23.62 4.63
N ALA A 390 19.40 -22.72 5.52
CA ALA A 390 18.65 -22.44 6.75
C ALA A 390 17.33 -21.68 6.47
N ALA A 391 17.28 -20.90 5.40
CA ALA A 391 16.16 -20.03 5.07
C ALA A 391 16.16 -19.70 3.58
N ARG A 392 14.97 -19.72 2.96
CA ARG A 392 14.77 -19.33 1.56
C ARG A 392 13.69 -18.24 1.44
N PRO A 393 13.98 -17.09 0.82
CA PRO A 393 12.97 -16.06 0.57
C PRO A 393 11.96 -16.53 -0.49
N THR A 394 10.72 -16.03 -0.40
CA THR A 394 9.74 -16.17 -1.49
C THR A 394 10.21 -15.39 -2.73
N PRO A 395 9.75 -15.76 -3.95
CA PRO A 395 10.21 -15.15 -5.20
C PRO A 395 9.88 -13.65 -5.33
N CYS A 396 8.84 -13.17 -4.66
CA CYS A 396 8.44 -11.76 -4.62
C CYS A 396 8.11 -11.28 -3.19
N GLN A 397 7.84 -9.98 -3.03
CA GLN A 397 7.26 -9.43 -1.79
C GLN A 397 5.75 -9.70 -1.77
N ALA A 398 5.40 -10.98 -1.70
CA ALA A 398 4.02 -11.45 -1.81
C ALA A 398 3.12 -10.93 -0.69
N LEU A 399 3.66 -10.75 0.53
CA LEU A 399 2.89 -10.22 1.65
C LEU A 399 2.62 -8.73 1.45
N ASP A 400 3.58 -7.97 0.93
CA ASP A 400 3.40 -6.55 0.64
C ASP A 400 2.31 -6.33 -0.44
N HIS A 401 2.44 -6.98 -1.60
CA HIS A 401 1.48 -6.82 -2.71
C HIS A 401 0.07 -7.29 -2.34
N ALA A 402 -0.06 -8.49 -1.76
CA ALA A 402 -1.35 -9.01 -1.31
C ALA A 402 -1.99 -8.09 -0.27
N SER A 403 -1.21 -7.59 0.71
CA SER A 403 -1.73 -6.66 1.72
C SER A 403 -2.25 -5.36 1.10
N GLY A 404 -1.59 -4.85 0.07
CA GLY A 404 -2.03 -3.66 -0.65
C GLY A 404 -3.37 -3.86 -1.36
N HIS A 405 -3.52 -4.92 -2.14
CA HIS A 405 -4.78 -5.24 -2.82
C HIS A 405 -5.90 -5.53 -1.81
N LEU A 406 -5.60 -6.24 -0.72
CA LEU A 406 -6.57 -6.53 0.35
C LEU A 406 -6.98 -5.26 1.12
N LEU A 407 -6.08 -4.30 1.31
CA LEU A 407 -6.43 -3.00 1.90
C LEU A 407 -7.35 -2.21 0.96
N ALA A 408 -7.10 -2.22 -0.36
CA ALA A 408 -7.99 -1.61 -1.35
C ALA A 408 -9.38 -2.27 -1.36
N ALA A 409 -9.44 -3.60 -1.25
CA ALA A 409 -10.69 -4.34 -1.09
C ALA A 409 -11.44 -3.95 0.19
N GLY A 410 -10.73 -3.88 1.32
CA GLY A 410 -11.30 -3.46 2.61
C GLY A 410 -11.83 -2.02 2.57
N ILE A 411 -11.11 -1.11 1.90
CA ILE A 411 -11.56 0.28 1.66
C ILE A 411 -12.85 0.28 0.84
N ALA A 412 -12.91 -0.48 -0.26
CA ALA A 412 -14.12 -0.56 -1.07
C ALA A 412 -15.31 -1.16 -0.29
N ALA A 413 -15.06 -2.17 0.55
CA ALA A 413 -16.07 -2.72 1.44
C ALA A 413 -16.56 -1.72 2.50
N ALA A 414 -15.64 -0.95 3.10
CA ALA A 414 -15.98 0.12 4.04
C ALA A 414 -16.82 1.21 3.38
N LEU A 415 -16.49 1.59 2.14
CA LEU A 415 -17.26 2.56 1.34
C LEU A 415 -18.66 2.03 1.01
N TYR A 416 -18.80 0.73 0.73
CA TYR A 416 -20.10 0.09 0.52
C TYR A 416 -20.94 0.15 1.80
N ARG A 417 -20.35 -0.19 2.95
CA ARG A 417 -21.03 -0.09 4.25
C ARG A 417 -21.39 1.35 4.60
N ARG A 418 -20.50 2.31 4.39
CA ARG A 418 -20.81 3.74 4.55
C ARG A 418 -21.99 4.17 3.67
N GLY A 419 -22.03 3.72 2.42
CA GLY A 419 -23.10 4.05 1.48
C GLY A 419 -24.45 3.44 1.83
N THR A 420 -24.47 2.33 2.57
CA THR A 420 -25.70 1.58 2.90
C THR A 420 -26.14 1.73 4.36
N GLN A 421 -25.20 1.98 5.28
CA GLN A 421 -25.39 2.01 6.74
C GLN A 421 -24.97 3.34 7.38
N GLY A 422 -24.22 4.19 6.67
CA GLY A 422 -23.60 5.37 7.25
C GLY A 422 -22.36 5.06 8.10
N GLY A 423 -21.97 6.03 8.93
CA GLY A 423 -20.80 5.95 9.82
C GLY A 423 -19.43 6.16 9.18
N SER A 424 -18.44 6.39 10.04
CA SER A 424 -17.01 6.34 9.71
C SER A 424 -16.48 4.94 10.00
N TRP A 425 -15.53 4.49 9.18
CA TRP A 425 -15.05 3.10 9.21
C TRP A 425 -13.53 3.06 9.30
N GLN A 426 -13.02 2.04 9.99
CA GLN A 426 -11.61 1.70 10.03
C GLN A 426 -11.38 0.36 9.34
N VAL A 427 -10.34 0.31 8.51
CA VAL A 427 -9.86 -0.88 7.83
C VAL A 427 -8.43 -1.15 8.28
N ASP A 428 -8.14 -2.35 8.76
CA ASP A 428 -6.79 -2.76 9.12
C ASP A 428 -6.39 -4.01 8.33
N VAL A 429 -5.21 -3.94 7.70
CA VAL A 429 -4.52 -5.08 7.09
C VAL A 429 -3.10 -5.13 7.63
N SER A 430 -2.56 -6.33 7.80
CA SER A 430 -1.15 -6.47 8.21
C SER A 430 -0.42 -7.55 7.45
N LEU A 431 0.88 -7.34 7.24
CA LEU A 431 1.75 -8.31 6.58
C LEU A 431 1.73 -9.66 7.31
N ALA A 432 1.74 -9.65 8.65
CA ALA A 432 1.66 -10.85 9.46
C ALA A 432 0.27 -11.54 9.38
N GLY A 433 -0.82 -10.77 9.27
CA GLY A 433 -2.16 -11.31 9.02
C GLY A 433 -2.26 -11.98 7.64
N VAL A 434 -1.72 -11.34 6.60
CA VAL A 434 -1.64 -11.92 5.25
C VAL A 434 -0.72 -13.13 5.20
N MET A 435 0.38 -13.12 5.96
CA MET A 435 1.24 -14.30 6.13
C MET A 435 0.48 -15.47 6.76
N LYS A 436 -0.26 -15.21 7.86
CA LYS A 436 -1.08 -16.22 8.53
C LYS A 436 -2.13 -16.79 7.56
N TYR A 437 -2.75 -15.92 6.76
CA TYR A 437 -3.71 -16.32 5.74
C TYR A 437 -3.04 -17.19 4.64
N LEU A 438 -1.92 -16.75 4.06
CA LEU A 438 -1.17 -17.51 3.05
C LEU A 438 -0.74 -18.88 3.57
N ARG A 439 -0.23 -18.95 4.80
CA ARG A 439 0.11 -20.22 5.46
C ARG A 439 -1.10 -21.16 5.55
N SER A 440 -2.28 -20.62 5.85
CA SER A 440 -3.51 -21.41 5.95
C SER A 440 -3.98 -22.00 4.61
N LEU A 441 -3.57 -21.43 3.48
CA LEU A 441 -3.84 -21.97 2.13
C LEU A 441 -3.06 -23.26 1.81
N GLY A 442 -2.16 -23.66 2.71
CA GLY A 442 -1.27 -24.81 2.52
C GLY A 442 -0.12 -24.50 1.56
N GLN A 443 0.70 -25.52 1.34
CA GLN A 443 1.85 -25.49 0.44
C GLN A 443 1.73 -26.63 -0.58
N TYR A 444 2.40 -26.51 -1.73
CA TYR A 444 2.49 -27.57 -2.71
C TYR A 444 3.31 -28.76 -2.13
N PRO A 445 2.96 -30.02 -2.45
CA PRO A 445 3.67 -31.18 -1.93
C PRO A 445 5.14 -31.21 -2.34
N GLY A 446 6.05 -31.41 -1.39
CA GLY A 446 7.49 -31.54 -1.67
C GLY A 446 8.04 -30.31 -2.40
N ASP A 447 8.81 -30.54 -3.46
CA ASP A 447 9.43 -29.51 -4.29
C ASP A 447 8.58 -29.11 -5.52
N THR A 448 7.38 -29.67 -5.66
CA THR A 448 6.52 -29.44 -6.84
C THR A 448 6.15 -27.97 -7.04
N GLY A 449 6.09 -27.20 -5.94
CA GLY A 449 5.87 -25.74 -5.97
C GLY A 449 6.93 -24.95 -6.74
N PHE A 450 8.10 -25.54 -6.97
CA PHE A 450 9.20 -24.91 -7.70
C PHE A 450 9.24 -25.32 -9.18
N ALA A 451 8.34 -26.21 -9.62
CA ALA A 451 8.29 -26.73 -10.99
C ALA A 451 7.51 -25.81 -11.95
N CYS A 452 7.85 -24.52 -11.97
CA CYS A 452 7.31 -23.55 -12.93
C CYS A 452 8.37 -22.52 -13.34
N ALA A 453 8.15 -21.86 -14.48
CA ALA A 453 8.98 -20.74 -14.90
C ALA A 453 8.80 -19.54 -13.98
N ASP A 454 9.76 -18.61 -14.02
CA ASP A 454 9.65 -17.33 -13.34
C ASP A 454 9.90 -16.17 -14.30
N VAL A 455 9.30 -15.02 -13.99
CA VAL A 455 9.50 -13.74 -14.67
C VAL A 455 10.07 -12.77 -13.66
N ASP A 456 11.36 -12.49 -13.75
CA ASP A 456 12.07 -11.57 -12.85
C ASP A 456 12.69 -10.37 -13.56
N GLU A 457 12.82 -10.42 -14.88
CA GLU A 457 13.36 -9.34 -15.70
C GLU A 457 12.28 -8.76 -16.62
N PRO A 458 12.28 -7.43 -16.87
CA PRO A 458 11.31 -6.80 -17.77
C PRO A 458 11.29 -7.40 -19.18
N ALA A 459 12.42 -7.94 -19.65
CA ALA A 459 12.55 -8.55 -20.98
C ALA A 459 11.79 -9.89 -21.12
N ASP A 460 11.55 -10.58 -20.01
CA ASP A 460 10.87 -11.89 -19.99
C ASP A 460 9.36 -11.74 -19.77
N ALA A 461 8.88 -10.53 -19.46
CA ALA A 461 7.47 -10.26 -19.27
C ALA A 461 6.72 -10.26 -20.62
N PRO A 462 5.58 -10.99 -20.75
CA PRO A 462 4.79 -11.02 -21.97
C PRO A 462 4.37 -9.61 -22.39
N ALA A 463 4.61 -9.25 -23.66
CA ALA A 463 4.40 -7.90 -24.17
C ALA A 463 2.95 -7.44 -24.04
N GLU A 464 2.00 -8.38 -24.14
CA GLU A 464 0.60 -8.10 -23.92
C GLU A 464 0.32 -7.69 -22.47
N MET A 465 1.10 -8.08 -21.47
CA MET A 465 0.88 -7.68 -20.07
C MET A 465 1.55 -6.34 -19.73
N LEU A 466 2.27 -5.76 -20.68
CA LEU A 466 2.95 -4.48 -20.52
C LEU A 466 2.18 -3.34 -21.23
N GLU A 467 2.38 -2.12 -20.76
CA GLU A 467 2.00 -0.89 -21.45
C GLU A 467 3.16 0.09 -21.47
N THR A 468 3.24 0.90 -22.52
CA THR A 468 4.20 2.01 -22.62
C THR A 468 3.48 3.35 -22.58
N ARG A 469 3.90 4.24 -21.68
CA ARG A 469 3.31 5.58 -21.49
C ARG A 469 4.38 6.63 -21.27
N GLU A 470 4.07 7.88 -21.62
CA GLU A 470 4.86 9.03 -21.19
C GLU A 470 4.53 9.38 -19.74
N THR A 471 5.56 9.53 -18.92
CA THR A 471 5.42 9.81 -17.47
C THR A 471 6.28 11.00 -17.08
N GLY A 472 6.12 11.49 -15.83
CA GLY A 472 7.03 12.49 -15.27
C GLY A 472 8.49 12.02 -15.13
N PHE A 473 8.76 10.73 -15.34
CA PHE A 473 10.09 10.15 -15.38
C PHE A 473 10.58 9.82 -16.80
N GLY A 474 9.86 10.28 -17.83
CA GLY A 474 10.06 9.92 -19.23
C GLY A 474 9.19 8.75 -19.69
N ARG A 475 9.48 8.25 -20.90
CA ARG A 475 8.77 7.11 -21.49
C ARG A 475 9.03 5.84 -20.68
N MET A 476 7.98 5.28 -20.08
CA MET A 476 8.04 4.11 -19.21
C MET A 476 7.24 2.95 -19.82
N THR A 477 7.84 1.76 -19.86
CA THR A 477 7.14 0.50 -20.12
C THR A 477 7.00 -0.25 -18.80
N ALA A 478 5.78 -0.66 -18.44
CA ALA A 478 5.50 -1.29 -17.15
C ALA A 478 4.32 -2.26 -17.23
N VAL A 479 4.20 -3.16 -16.26
CA VAL A 479 3.09 -4.11 -16.13
C VAL A 479 1.74 -3.37 -16.01
N ARG A 480 0.72 -3.79 -16.77
CA ARG A 480 -0.65 -3.26 -16.70
C ARG A 480 -1.35 -3.77 -15.44
N HIS A 481 -2.46 -3.16 -15.06
CA HIS A 481 -3.28 -3.76 -14.00
C HIS A 481 -3.94 -5.04 -14.54
N SER A 482 -3.91 -6.12 -13.76
CA SER A 482 -4.31 -7.45 -14.21
C SER A 482 -5.82 -7.69 -14.22
N ALA A 483 -6.60 -6.84 -13.55
CA ALA A 483 -8.05 -6.92 -13.57
C ALA A 483 -8.67 -6.22 -14.78
N GLU A 484 -9.65 -6.89 -15.38
CA GLU A 484 -10.54 -6.36 -16.41
C GLU A 484 -11.95 -6.25 -15.83
N VAL A 485 -12.65 -5.15 -16.12
CA VAL A 485 -14.03 -4.93 -15.69
C VAL A 485 -14.89 -4.59 -16.91
N GLU A 486 -15.91 -5.40 -17.18
CA GLU A 486 -16.76 -5.24 -18.36
C GLU A 486 -17.43 -3.86 -18.40
N GLY A 487 -17.27 -3.16 -19.52
CA GLY A 487 -17.86 -1.83 -19.74
C GLY A 487 -17.21 -0.70 -18.95
N MET A 488 -16.10 -0.95 -18.25
CA MET A 488 -15.38 0.06 -17.45
C MET A 488 -13.89 0.06 -17.82
N GLU A 489 -13.30 1.25 -17.88
CA GLU A 489 -11.85 1.40 -18.07
C GLU A 489 -11.10 1.01 -16.78
N VAL A 490 -9.96 0.35 -16.93
CA VAL A 490 -9.07 -0.06 -15.84
C VAL A 490 -7.62 0.19 -16.25
N GLY A 491 -6.83 0.75 -15.34
CA GLY A 491 -5.43 1.11 -15.57
C GLY A 491 -5.12 2.53 -15.10
N TRP A 492 -3.86 2.95 -15.22
CA TRP A 492 -3.40 4.23 -14.72
C TRP A 492 -3.36 5.29 -15.82
N GLU A 493 -4.01 6.44 -15.61
CA GLU A 493 -3.93 7.57 -16.54
C GLU A 493 -2.66 8.42 -16.29
N ASN A 494 -2.13 9.03 -17.37
CA ASN A 494 -0.95 9.92 -17.39
C ASN A 494 -1.17 11.19 -16.53
N ALA A 495 -0.19 11.95 -16.04
CA ALA A 495 1.26 11.85 -15.89
C ALA A 495 1.53 12.24 -14.43
N ILE A 496 2.59 11.71 -13.82
CA ILE A 496 2.98 12.08 -12.45
C ILE A 496 3.15 13.60 -12.37
N ARG A 497 2.19 14.29 -11.77
CA ARG A 497 2.27 15.70 -11.45
C ARG A 497 2.85 15.78 -10.04
N VAL A 498 4.18 15.88 -9.94
CA VAL A 498 4.82 16.30 -8.70
C VAL A 498 4.59 17.80 -8.60
N ALA A 499 3.72 18.24 -7.69
CA ALA A 499 3.67 19.65 -7.33
C ALA A 499 4.80 19.90 -6.33
N TYR A 500 5.91 20.49 -6.79
CA TYR A 500 6.93 21.02 -5.91
C TYR A 500 6.42 22.34 -5.34
N TYR A 501 6.06 22.35 -4.05
CA TYR A 501 5.92 23.61 -3.32
C TYR A 501 7.32 24.03 -2.87
N GLN A 502 7.96 24.93 -3.63
CA GLN A 502 9.08 25.69 -3.07
C GLN A 502 8.50 26.83 -2.23
N GLY A 503 9.00 26.97 -1.00
CA GLY A 503 8.48 27.92 -0.02
C GLY A 503 8.54 29.38 -0.46
N ASN A 504 7.59 30.15 0.07
CA ASN A 504 7.51 31.62 0.15
C ASN A 504 7.37 32.48 -1.11
N ASN A 505 6.85 31.95 -2.22
CA ASN A 505 6.11 32.78 -3.17
C ASN A 505 4.96 31.97 -3.79
N SER A 506 3.83 32.63 -4.02
CA SER A 506 2.55 32.07 -4.48
C SER A 506 2.54 31.56 -5.93
N GLU A 507 3.67 31.08 -6.45
CA GLU A 507 3.77 30.52 -7.79
C GLU A 507 3.85 28.99 -7.76
N VAL A 508 2.82 28.37 -8.34
CA VAL A 508 2.81 26.96 -8.69
C VAL A 508 3.51 26.83 -10.04
N SER A 509 4.73 26.31 -10.06
CA SER A 509 5.41 25.97 -11.32
C SER A 509 4.98 24.58 -11.80
N PHE A 510 4.47 24.53 -13.03
CA PHE A 510 4.13 23.30 -13.73
C PHE A 510 5.27 22.97 -14.69
N ALA A 511 5.85 21.77 -14.60
CA ALA A 511 6.70 21.25 -15.66
C ALA A 511 5.82 20.52 -16.68
N ASP A 512 5.59 21.15 -17.83
CA ASP A 512 5.02 20.49 -19.01
C ASP A 512 6.16 19.79 -19.79
N PRO A 513 6.08 18.49 -20.12
CA PRO A 513 7.10 17.82 -20.91
C PRO A 513 7.02 18.12 -22.42
N GLY A 514 6.03 18.87 -22.90
CA GLY A 514 5.92 19.25 -24.31
C GLY A 514 6.13 20.74 -24.50
N GLY A 515 7.27 21.15 -25.06
CA GLY A 515 7.50 22.53 -25.50
C GLY A 515 6.61 22.93 -26.66
N HIS A 516 5.31 23.12 -26.41
CA HIS A 516 4.34 23.74 -27.31
C HIS A 516 3.50 24.73 -26.51
N SER A 517 4.01 25.96 -26.40
CA SER A 517 3.20 27.13 -26.13
C SER A 517 2.29 27.36 -27.34
N ASP A 518 1.04 26.95 -27.24
CA ASP A 518 -0.14 27.73 -27.63
C ASP A 518 -1.40 26.88 -27.51
N HIS A 519 -2.41 27.44 -26.84
CA HIS A 519 -3.75 26.88 -26.55
C HIS A 519 -3.92 26.08 -25.24
N CYS A 520 -3.75 26.75 -24.09
CA CYS A 520 -4.47 26.40 -22.85
C CYS A 520 -4.93 27.63 -22.04
N PHE A 521 -5.20 28.76 -22.70
CA PHE A 521 -5.89 29.90 -22.09
C PHE A 521 -7.40 29.84 -22.39
N SER A 522 -8.15 29.04 -21.62
CA SER A 522 -9.61 29.26 -21.49
C SER A 522 -10.29 28.63 -20.27
N TYR A 523 -9.60 27.89 -19.39
CA TYR A 523 -10.26 27.31 -18.19
C TYR A 523 -9.91 28.00 -16.86
N LEU A 524 -9.12 29.06 -16.88
CA LEU A 524 -8.72 29.83 -15.68
C LEU A 524 -9.49 31.15 -15.49
N ALA A 525 -10.39 31.52 -16.40
CA ALA A 525 -11.14 32.77 -16.33
C ALA A 525 -12.50 32.68 -15.60
N GLN A 526 -12.95 31.50 -15.16
CA GLN A 526 -14.28 31.34 -14.56
C GLN A 526 -14.31 31.04 -13.06
N THR A 527 -13.13 30.93 -12.41
CA THR A 527 -13.04 30.71 -10.95
C THR A 527 -12.56 31.95 -10.17
N LEU A 528 -12.30 33.06 -10.86
CA LEU A 528 -11.82 34.32 -10.24
C LEU A 528 -12.85 35.45 -10.18
N MET A 529 -14.13 35.21 -10.52
CA MET A 529 -15.21 36.20 -10.42
C MET A 529 -16.16 36.00 -9.23
N CYS A 530 -15.67 35.47 -8.09
CA CYS A 530 -16.46 35.41 -6.85
C CYS A 530 -15.81 36.09 -5.62
N HIS A 531 -14.73 36.83 -5.79
CA HIS A 531 -14.23 37.74 -4.76
C HIS A 531 -13.68 39.03 -5.39
N ALA A 532 -14.58 39.93 -5.76
CA ALA A 532 -14.25 41.33 -5.99
C ALA A 532 -14.48 42.08 -4.67
N ASP A 533 -13.40 42.37 -3.95
CA ASP A 533 -13.26 43.51 -3.05
C ASP A 533 -11.90 43.39 -2.33
N VAL A 534 -10.81 43.79 -3.00
CA VAL A 534 -9.74 44.66 -2.48
C VAL A 534 -8.92 45.09 -3.71
N GLY A 535 -8.91 46.39 -4.01
CA GLY A 535 -8.19 46.94 -5.14
C GLY A 535 -6.67 46.90 -4.95
N VAL A 536 -5.95 46.41 -5.97
CA VAL A 536 -4.54 46.75 -6.23
C VAL A 536 -4.35 46.89 -7.74
N MET A 537 -3.64 47.95 -8.11
CA MET A 537 -3.39 48.45 -9.46
C MET A 537 -2.77 47.41 -10.40
N THR A 538 -3.28 47.39 -11.63
CA THR A 538 -2.67 46.73 -12.79
C THR A 538 -1.50 47.54 -13.34
N THR A 539 -0.32 46.93 -13.47
CA THR A 539 0.77 47.43 -14.33
C THR A 539 1.11 46.38 -15.38
N THR A 540 0.90 46.77 -16.64
CA THR A 540 1.25 46.03 -17.86
C THR A 540 2.77 45.92 -18.04
N TRP A 541 3.27 44.73 -18.39
CA TRP A 541 4.64 44.53 -18.87
C TRP A 541 4.64 44.09 -20.34
N GLN A 542 5.42 44.82 -21.15
CA GLN A 542 5.84 44.46 -22.51
C GLN A 542 7.18 43.70 -22.43
N GLU A 543 7.30 42.62 -23.19
CA GLU A 543 8.56 41.88 -23.41
C GLU A 543 9.52 42.70 -24.29
N GLU A 544 10.76 42.89 -23.84
CA GLU A 544 11.90 43.09 -24.72
C GLU A 544 13.06 42.16 -24.33
N ALA A 545 13.72 41.66 -25.36
CA ALA A 545 14.57 40.49 -25.35
C ALA A 545 16.02 40.77 -24.91
N GLY A 546 16.59 39.80 -24.19
CA GLY A 546 17.99 39.39 -24.26
C GLY A 546 19.05 40.33 -23.67
N VAL A 547 19.85 39.80 -22.74
CA VAL A 547 21.34 39.81 -22.72
C VAL A 547 21.83 39.37 -21.33
N HIS A 548 22.85 38.50 -21.33
CA HIS A 548 23.58 38.00 -20.18
C HIS A 548 24.12 39.09 -19.25
N GLY A 549 23.92 38.92 -17.94
CA GLY A 549 24.55 39.73 -16.90
C GLY A 549 24.61 38.99 -15.56
N GLN A 550 25.82 38.57 -15.19
CA GLN A 550 26.16 37.97 -13.91
C GLN A 550 26.18 39.08 -12.85
N PHE A 551 25.32 39.02 -11.83
CA PHE A 551 25.34 39.97 -10.71
C PHE A 551 25.60 39.24 -9.39
N GLN A 552 26.68 39.66 -8.71
CA GLN A 552 27.00 39.33 -7.33
C GLN A 552 26.01 40.04 -6.40
N LEU A 553 25.48 39.31 -5.41
CA LEU A 553 24.73 39.87 -4.29
C LEU A 553 25.55 39.67 -3.02
N ASP A 554 26.26 40.73 -2.61
CA ASP A 554 26.69 40.94 -1.24
C ASP A 554 25.62 41.78 -0.52
N GLN A 555 25.38 41.41 0.75
CA GLN A 555 24.68 42.15 1.81
C GLN A 555 23.19 42.54 1.62
N ALA A 556 22.31 41.80 2.31
CA ALA A 556 21.46 42.34 3.38
C ALA A 556 20.46 41.28 3.88
N VAL A 557 20.80 40.57 4.97
CA VAL A 557 19.79 39.99 5.89
C VAL A 557 20.29 40.23 7.32
N SER A 558 19.95 41.41 7.82
CA SER A 558 19.70 41.64 9.24
C SER A 558 18.18 41.83 9.33
N GLU A 559 17.52 40.98 10.10
CA GLU A 559 16.08 41.01 10.41
C GLU A 559 15.13 40.61 9.27
N LEU A 560 14.94 39.29 9.12
CA LEU A 560 13.69 38.53 8.98
C LEU A 560 14.04 37.04 8.90
#